data_AF-A0A401XIB2-F1
#
_entry.id   AF-A0A401XIB2-F1
#
_cell.length_a   1.000
_cell.length_b   1.000
_cell.length_c   1.000
_cell.angle_alpha   90.00
_cell.angle_beta   90.00
_cell.angle_gamma   90.00
#
_symmetry.space_group_name_H-M   'P 1'
#
loop_
_entity.id
_entity.type
_entity.pdbx_description
1 polymer ?
#
loop_
_entity_poly.entity_id
_entity_poly.type
_entity_poly.pdbx_seq_one_letter_code
_entity_poly.pdbx_strand_id
1 'polypeptide(L)'
;MVITFRSLNADGSYNYTLGRGIVIEEDGEKYILSVILNIDELRQKDEIIEKHHKRFQQIAWLQSHEVRAPLARLLGLTDAIYTDLIEDREELKQFIHHIKQSALDLDAVIHKIVQLTDTDKKVDK
;
A
#
# COMPACT_ATOMS: atom_id res chain seq x y z
N MET A 1 23.51 24.45 -5.79
CA MET A 1 22.23 24.47 -5.03
C MET A 1 21.14 23.92 -5.92
N VAL A 2 20.24 23.08 -5.38
CA VAL A 2 19.07 22.56 -6.13
C VAL A 2 17.84 23.29 -5.64
N ILE A 3 17.02 23.79 -6.56
CA ILE A 3 15.79 24.52 -6.24
C ILE A 3 14.67 23.93 -7.10
N THR A 4 13.50 23.76 -6.49
CA THR A 4 12.29 23.38 -7.21
C THR A 4 11.32 24.55 -7.22
N PHE A 5 10.80 24.91 -8.38
CA PHE A 5 9.88 26.03 -8.55
C PHE A 5 8.86 25.75 -9.66
N ARG A 6 7.83 26.58 -9.76
CA ARG A 6 6.85 26.52 -10.84
C ARG A 6 7.33 27.41 -11.98
N SER A 7 7.43 26.84 -13.18
CA SER A 7 7.75 27.59 -14.40
C SER A 7 6.50 27.82 -15.22
N LEU A 8 6.39 29.00 -15.84
CA LEU A 8 5.36 29.32 -16.82
C LEU A 8 5.89 28.96 -18.22
N ASN A 9 5.15 28.12 -18.92
CA ASN A 9 5.42 27.75 -20.30
C ASN A 9 4.90 28.82 -21.27
N ALA A 10 5.40 28.80 -22.51
CA ALA A 10 4.99 29.75 -23.55
C ALA A 10 3.50 29.66 -23.91
N ASP A 11 2.87 28.51 -23.68
CA ASP A 11 1.44 28.25 -23.90
C ASP A 11 0.55 28.71 -22.72
N GLY A 12 1.14 29.27 -21.66
CA GLY A 12 0.43 29.70 -20.46
C GLY A 12 0.24 28.60 -19.41
N SER A 13 0.63 27.36 -19.69
CA SER A 13 0.61 26.27 -18.71
C SER A 13 1.75 26.39 -17.70
N TYR A 14 1.65 25.67 -16.58
CA TYR A 14 2.69 25.66 -15.57
C TYR A 14 3.16 24.24 -15.28
N ASN A 15 4.47 24.05 -15.20
CA ASN A 15 5.10 22.80 -14.78
C ASN A 15 5.96 23.00 -13.53
N TYR A 16 6.17 21.93 -12.76
CA TYR A 16 7.23 21.90 -11.75
C TYR A 16 8.57 21.68 -12.43
N THR A 17 9.55 22.48 -12.01
CA THR A 17 10.90 22.49 -12.58
C THR A 17 11.92 22.33 -11.48
N LEU A 18 12.88 21.45 -11.69
CA LEU A 18 14.10 21.36 -10.90
C LEU A 18 15.20 22.14 -11.61
N GLY A 19 15.72 23.16 -10.93
CA GLY A 19 16.88 23.91 -11.35
C GLY A 19 18.11 23.55 -10.52
N ARG A 20 19.21 23.23 -11.19
CA ARG A 20 20.52 23.11 -10.56
C ARG A 20 21.55 23.95 -11.33
N GLY A 21 22.05 24.98 -10.68
CA GLY A 21 23.16 25.80 -11.18
C GLY A 21 24.48 25.43 -10.51
N ILE A 22 25.55 25.40 -11.30
CA ILE A 22 26.93 25.45 -10.84
C ILE A 22 27.63 26.63 -11.50
N VAL A 23 28.60 27.22 -10.79
CA VAL A 23 29.48 28.24 -11.35
C VAL A 23 30.72 27.52 -11.87
N ILE A 24 31.09 27.82 -13.11
CA ILE A 24 32.35 27.36 -13.73
C ILE A 24 33.17 28.60 -14.11
N GLU A 25 34.49 28.45 -14.12
CA GLU A 25 35.42 29.53 -14.47
C GLU A 25 36.34 29.04 -15.58
N GLU A 26 36.38 29.75 -16.70
CA GLU A 26 37.24 29.47 -17.85
C GLU A 26 37.87 30.78 -18.31
N ASP A 27 39.20 30.79 -18.51
CA ASP A 27 40.00 31.96 -18.94
C ASP A 27 39.82 33.23 -18.07
N GLY A 28 39.51 33.05 -16.78
CA GLY A 28 39.26 34.16 -15.84
C GLY A 28 37.84 34.72 -15.89
N GLU A 29 36.99 34.19 -16.76
CA GLU A 29 35.57 34.54 -16.88
C GLU A 29 34.70 33.52 -16.14
N LYS A 30 33.67 34.02 -15.45
CA LYS A 30 32.73 33.19 -14.66
C LYS A 30 31.44 32.94 -15.42
N TYR A 31 31.08 31.67 -15.55
CA TYR A 31 29.85 31.23 -16.19
C TYR A 31 28.97 30.48 -15.21
N ILE A 32 27.65 30.52 -15.43
CA ILE A 32 26.69 29.69 -14.71
C ILE A 32 26.19 28.62 -15.68
N LEU A 33 26.56 27.36 -15.40
CA LEU A 33 25.95 26.23 -16.07
C LEU A 33 24.74 25.78 -15.26
N SER A 34 23.56 25.83 -15.87
CA SER A 34 22.31 25.41 -15.23
C SER A 34 21.67 24.25 -15.98
N VAL A 35 21.20 23.27 -15.21
CA VAL A 35 20.29 22.22 -15.69
C VAL A 35 18.89 22.57 -15.23
N ILE A 36 17.95 22.53 -16.17
CA ILE A 36 16.53 22.80 -15.95
C ILE A 36 15.77 21.57 -16.43
N LEU A 37 15.09 20.91 -15.50
CA LEU A 37 14.36 19.66 -15.78
C LEU A 37 12.89 19.86 -15.40
N ASN A 38 11.98 19.56 -16.33
CA ASN A 38 10.57 19.37 -15.99
C ASN A 38 10.45 18.08 -15.16
N ILE A 39 9.80 18.17 -14.00
CA ILE A 39 9.64 17.06 -13.06
C ILE A 39 8.18 16.69 -12.81
N ASP A 40 7.22 17.16 -13.60
CA ASP A 40 5.80 16.85 -13.39
C ASP A 40 5.55 15.33 -13.41
N GLU A 41 6.08 14.61 -14.41
CA GLU A 41 5.95 13.15 -14.49
C GLU A 41 6.61 12.44 -13.31
N LEU A 42 7.75 12.94 -12.84
CA LEU A 42 8.44 12.38 -11.68
C LEU A 42 7.57 12.53 -10.44
N ARG A 43 7.01 13.72 -10.22
CA ARG A 43 6.11 13.99 -9.09
C ARG A 43 4.85 13.13 -9.15
N GLN A 44 4.24 12.98 -10.33
CA GLN A 44 3.07 12.13 -10.50
C GLN A 44 3.39 10.66 -10.16
N LYS A 45 4.55 10.16 -10.59
CA LYS A 45 5.02 8.81 -10.23
C LYS A 45 5.25 8.67 -8.74
N ASP A 46 5.89 9.65 -8.10
CA ASP A 46 6.12 9.65 -6.66
C ASP A 46 4.80 9.64 -5.87
N GLU A 47 3.80 10.42 -6.30
CA GLU A 47 2.47 10.45 -5.70
C GLU A 47 1.75 9.10 -5.82
N ILE A 48 1.86 8.45 -6.99
CA ILE A 48 1.33 7.10 -7.22
C ILE A 48 2.03 6.08 -6.31
N ILE A 49 3.37 6.12 -6.23
CA ILE A 49 4.17 5.24 -5.36
C ILE A 49 3.75 5.41 -3.90
N GLU A 50 3.62 6.65 -3.43
CA GLU A 50 3.22 6.94 -2.04
C GLU A 50 1.79 6.42 -1.75
N LYS A 51 0.88 6.55 -2.72
CA LYS A 51 -0.48 5.99 -2.62
C LYS A 51 -0.44 4.47 -2.53
N HIS A 52 0.36 3.79 -3.35
CA HIS A 52 0.54 2.33 -3.27
C HIS A 52 1.19 1.92 -1.94
N HIS A 53 2.19 2.66 -1.46
CA HIS A 53 2.87 2.37 -0.21
C HIS A 53 1.90 2.36 0.98
N LYS A 54 1.07 3.40 1.11
CA LYS A 54 0.03 3.47 2.15
C LYS A 54 -0.96 2.31 2.06
N ARG A 55 -1.33 1.89 0.85
CA ARG A 55 -2.24 0.78 0.62
C ARG A 55 -1.61 -0.57 0.98
N PHE A 56 -0.33 -0.79 0.64
CA PHE A 56 0.40 -1.97 1.06
C PHE A 56 0.57 -2.05 2.58
N GLN A 57 0.81 -0.93 3.25
CA GLN A 57 0.81 -0.87 4.71
C GLN A 57 -0.53 -1.31 5.31
N GLN A 58 -1.65 -0.86 4.74
CA GLN A 58 -2.99 -1.28 5.17
C GLN A 58 -3.20 -2.79 4.98
N ILE A 59 -2.81 -3.34 3.83
CA ILE A 59 -2.89 -4.78 3.56
C ILE A 59 -2.04 -5.58 4.57
N ALA A 60 -0.81 -5.15 4.81
CA ALA A 60 0.09 -5.81 5.75
C ALA A 60 -0.48 -5.82 7.19
N TRP A 61 -1.14 -4.74 7.59
CA TRP A 61 -1.83 -4.66 8.89
C TRP A 61 -2.98 -5.66 8.98
N LEU A 62 -3.84 -5.73 7.95
CA LEU A 62 -4.95 -6.70 7.87
C LEU A 62 -4.44 -8.14 7.94
N GLN A 63 -3.37 -8.47 7.22
CA GLN A 63 -2.78 -9.81 7.23
C GLN A 63 -2.17 -10.18 8.58
N SER A 64 -1.45 -9.26 9.22
CA SER A 64 -0.73 -9.57 10.46
C SER A 64 -1.66 -9.61 11.69
N HIS A 65 -2.75 -8.85 11.67
CA HIS A 65 -3.64 -8.69 12.82
C HIS A 65 -5.05 -9.25 12.57
N GLU A 66 -5.77 -8.75 11.56
CA GLU A 66 -7.17 -9.14 11.34
C GLU A 66 -7.32 -10.59 10.88
N VAL A 67 -6.40 -11.11 10.05
CA VAL A 67 -6.40 -12.54 9.63
C VAL A 67 -6.01 -13.46 10.78
N ARG A 68 -5.08 -13.02 11.63
CA ARG A 68 -4.50 -13.87 12.68
C ARG A 68 -5.52 -14.28 13.74
N ALA A 69 -6.44 -13.38 14.09
CA ALA A 69 -7.46 -13.64 15.09
C ALA A 69 -8.40 -14.82 14.75
N PRO A 70 -9.10 -14.85 13.60
CA PRO A 70 -9.94 -15.98 13.22
C PRO A 70 -9.13 -17.25 12.94
N LEU A 71 -7.91 -17.14 12.41
CA LEU A 71 -7.04 -18.31 12.21
C LEU A 71 -6.64 -18.97 13.55
N ALA A 72 -6.24 -18.18 14.55
CA ALA A 72 -5.90 -18.71 15.87
C ALA A 72 -7.11 -19.38 16.55
N ARG A 73 -8.32 -18.81 16.38
CA ARG A 73 -9.57 -19.44 16.84
C ARG A 73 -9.82 -20.78 16.17
N LEU A 74 -9.66 -20.84 14.84
CA LEU A 74 -9.82 -22.08 14.08
C LEU A 74 -8.87 -23.16 14.61
N LEU A 75 -7.58 -22.85 14.72
CA LEU A 75 -6.57 -23.79 15.23
C LEU A 75 -6.91 -24.30 16.63
N GLY A 76 -7.25 -23.40 17.56
CA GLY A 76 -7.59 -23.80 18.93
C GLY A 76 -8.84 -24.67 19.00
N LEU A 77 -9.88 -24.36 18.22
CA LEU A 77 -11.11 -25.16 18.18
C LEU A 77 -10.89 -26.53 17.53
N THR A 78 -10.08 -26.59 16.46
CA THR A 78 -9.76 -27.87 15.81
C THR A 78 -8.87 -28.75 16.69
N ASP A 79 -7.92 -28.15 17.42
CA ASP A 79 -7.05 -28.87 18.36
C ASP A 79 -7.86 -29.44 19.54
N ALA A 80 -8.85 -28.68 20.03
CA ALA A 80 -9.76 -29.14 21.08
C ALA A 80 -10.58 -30.37 20.63
N ILE A 81 -11.09 -30.36 19.39
CA ILE A 81 -11.78 -31.52 18.81
C ILE A 81 -10.81 -32.70 18.64
N TYR A 82 -9.60 -32.45 18.14
CA TYR A 82 -8.62 -33.51 17.85
C TYR A 82 -8.11 -34.22 19.10
N THR A 83 -8.05 -33.53 20.24
CA THR A 83 -7.54 -34.07 21.51
C THR A 83 -8.60 -34.82 22.32
N ASP A 84 -9.76 -35.15 21.72
CA ASP A 84 -10.90 -35.78 22.38
C ASP A 84 -11.34 -35.07 23.67
N LEU A 85 -11.09 -33.76 23.79
CA LEU A 85 -11.57 -32.94 24.91
C LEU A 85 -13.10 -32.77 24.92
N ILE A 86 -13.78 -33.25 23.88
CA ILE A 86 -15.21 -33.08 23.65
C ILE A 86 -15.85 -34.47 23.55
N GLU A 87 -16.55 -34.86 24.61
CA GLU A 87 -17.22 -36.16 24.69
C GLU A 87 -18.72 -36.06 24.36
N ASP A 88 -19.32 -34.87 24.51
CA ASP A 88 -20.74 -34.64 24.26
C ASP A 88 -21.04 -34.19 22.82
N ARG A 89 -22.13 -34.72 22.26
CA ARG A 89 -22.55 -34.44 20.89
C ARG A 89 -23.09 -33.02 20.72
N GLU A 90 -23.77 -32.46 21.72
CA GLU A 90 -24.26 -31.08 21.64
C GLU A 90 -23.11 -30.09 21.81
N GLU A 91 -22.14 -30.38 22.68
CA GLU A 91 -20.89 -29.62 22.78
C GLU A 91 -20.10 -29.63 21.44
N LEU A 92 -19.95 -30.79 20.80
CA LEU A 92 -19.30 -30.90 19.49
C LEU A 92 -19.99 -30.03 18.43
N LYS A 93 -21.33 -29.98 18.41
CA LYS A 93 -22.07 -29.09 17.49
C LYS A 93 -21.78 -27.62 17.74
N GLN A 94 -21.60 -27.19 19.00
CA GLN A 94 -21.25 -25.82 19.33
C GLN A 94 -19.84 -25.46 18.83
N PHE A 95 -18.87 -26.35 19.02
CA PHE A 95 -17.51 -26.15 18.50
C PHE A 95 -17.50 -26.06 16.97
N ILE A 96 -18.20 -26.96 16.28
CA ILE A 96 -18.35 -26.91 14.81
C ILE A 96 -19.01 -25.59 14.38
N HIS A 97 -20.01 -25.09 15.12
CA HIS A 97 -20.61 -23.80 14.86
C HIS A 97 -19.58 -22.65 14.99
N HIS A 98 -18.76 -22.65 16.04
CA HIS A 98 -17.72 -21.63 16.25
C HIS A 98 -16.60 -21.70 15.20
N ILE A 99 -16.24 -22.90 14.73
CA ILE A 99 -15.33 -23.10 13.59
C ILE A 99 -15.92 -22.45 12.35
N LYS A 100 -17.19 -22.73 12.03
CA LYS A 100 -17.87 -22.14 10.89
C LYS A 100 -17.87 -20.62 10.95
N GLN A 101 -18.17 -20.03 12.11
CA GLN A 101 -18.15 -18.57 12.26
C GLN A 101 -16.74 -17.99 12.08
N SER A 102 -15.72 -18.63 12.68
CA SER A 102 -14.33 -18.16 12.52
C SER A 102 -13.85 -18.27 11.06
N ALA A 103 -14.31 -19.27 10.31
CA ALA A 103 -14.04 -19.39 8.87
C ALA A 103 -14.72 -18.27 8.06
N LEU A 104 -15.97 -17.90 8.40
CA LEU A 104 -16.67 -16.78 7.76
C LEU A 104 -16.00 -15.43 8.07
N ASP A 105 -15.55 -15.22 9.31
CA ASP A 105 -14.78 -14.03 9.69
C ASP A 105 -13.49 -13.92 8.88
N LEU A 106 -12.76 -15.04 8.74
CA LEU A 106 -11.54 -15.10 7.95
C LEU A 106 -11.81 -14.77 6.48
N ASP A 107 -12.86 -15.35 5.90
CA ASP A 107 -13.28 -15.10 4.52
C ASP A 107 -13.63 -13.62 4.30
N ALA A 108 -14.32 -12.99 5.26
CA ALA A 108 -14.61 -11.56 5.21
C ALA A 108 -13.34 -10.69 5.21
N VAL A 109 -12.32 -11.04 6.02
CA VAL A 109 -11.03 -10.33 6.01
C VAL A 109 -10.30 -10.53 4.68
N ILE A 110 -10.32 -11.74 4.11
CA ILE A 110 -9.73 -12.03 2.79
C ILE A 110 -10.41 -11.18 1.71
N HIS A 111 -11.75 -11.09 1.71
CA HIS A 111 -12.49 -10.24 0.77
C HIS A 111 -12.07 -8.76 0.86
N LYS A 112 -11.88 -8.23 2.07
CA LYS A 112 -11.36 -6.86 2.26
C LYS A 112 -9.97 -6.69 1.63
N ILE A 113 -9.07 -7.67 1.80
CA ILE A 113 -7.72 -7.65 1.22
C ILE A 113 -7.79 -7.68 -0.32
N VAL A 114 -8.66 -8.52 -0.89
CA VAL A 114 -8.85 -8.60 -2.35
C VAL A 114 -9.41 -7.28 -2.90
N GLN A 115 -10.40 -6.68 -2.26
CA GLN A 115 -10.93 -5.36 -2.65
C GLN A 115 -9.86 -4.27 -2.59
N LEU A 116 -9.03 -4.30 -1.56
CA LEU A 116 -7.85 -3.45 -1.41
C LEU A 116 -6.72 -3.83 -2.38
N THR A 117 -6.85 -4.84 -3.24
CA THR A 117 -5.83 -5.18 -4.26
C THR A 117 -6.37 -4.89 -5.68
N ASP A 118 -7.67 -5.07 -5.92
CA ASP A 118 -8.28 -4.88 -7.25
C ASP A 118 -8.55 -3.42 -7.65
N THR A 119 -8.40 -2.44 -6.75
CA THR A 119 -8.71 -1.03 -7.07
C THR A 119 -7.84 -0.43 -8.20
N ASP A 120 -6.74 -1.08 -8.60
CA ASP A 120 -5.85 -0.62 -9.66
C ASP A 120 -6.35 -0.96 -11.08
N LYS A 121 -7.32 -1.86 -11.23
CA LYS A 121 -7.80 -2.31 -12.56
C LYS A 121 -8.83 -1.39 -13.24
N LYS A 122 -9.27 -0.31 -12.58
CA LYS A 122 -10.34 0.57 -13.09
C LYS A 122 -9.86 1.84 -13.80
N VAL A 123 -8.55 2.03 -13.99
CA VAL A 123 -7.99 3.26 -14.59
C VAL A 123 -7.75 3.13 -16.12
N ASP A 124 -7.83 1.92 -16.70
CA ASP A 124 -7.61 1.67 -18.14
C ASP A 124 -8.90 1.40 -18.94
N LYS A 125 -9.94 2.24 -18.80
CA LYS A 125 -11.09 2.23 -19.72
C LYS A 125 -11.53 3.62 -20.12
#